data_AF-X8JGJ8-F1
#
_entry.id   AF-X8JGJ8-F1
#
_cell.length_a   1.000
_cell.length_b   1.000
_cell.length_c   1.000
_cell.angle_alpha   90.00
_cell.angle_beta   90.00
_cell.angle_gamma   90.00
#
_symmetry.space_group_name_H-M   'P 1'
#
loop_
_entity.id
_entity.type
_entity.pdbx_description
1 polymer ?
#
loop_
_entity_poly.entity_id
_entity_poly.type
_entity_poly.pdbx_seq_one_letter_code
_entity_poly.pdbx_strand_id
1 'polypeptide(L)'
;MFYVIGLGLCDEKDITVRGLEAVQKCSRIYLEAYTSILLVDKKKLEEFYGKPIITAYRETVETESDEILRNAKEEDVALLVVGDPFGFPAVLGTDGAGIIEAVGSEVDNFEVGDKVFFQGFYHHADETTFQQYCIVETDIISTIPSNITEDQASTIPVGALTALVCLFQTTGIDFPASKLTAVASVFNGTGFDLKSGIQLARIAGFSPIVTTASTKHTDLLKSLGATHVFDRDVDTKTIQSVFSTPVSLVVDSISTASTQSLAFDVLTTPSPIPGAHLAVVLPLVDSIKKKNADNKVTVRLVYGSSHTFRDLSVPFWQNVGKWIKDGRLVPNRVQVVKGGLAAIPEALELSRKGVSGVKLVILLQEEEGGQHH
;
A
#
# COMPACT_ATOMS: atom_id res chain seq x y z
N MET A 1 12.12 -37.92 -0.35
CA MET A 1 12.36 -36.69 0.44
C MET A 1 11.05 -35.92 0.55
N PHE A 2 10.74 -35.36 1.72
CA PHE A 2 9.55 -34.50 1.87
C PHE A 2 9.96 -33.03 1.77
N TYR A 3 9.33 -32.28 0.88
CA TYR A 3 9.55 -30.86 0.67
C TYR A 3 8.31 -30.08 1.11
N VAL A 4 8.52 -28.97 1.83
CA VAL A 4 7.50 -27.95 2.06
C VAL A 4 7.93 -26.72 1.28
N ILE A 5 7.10 -26.26 0.35
CA ILE A 5 7.50 -25.31 -0.68
C ILE A 5 6.53 -24.13 -0.68
N GLY A 6 7.09 -22.92 -0.53
CA GLY A 6 6.34 -21.68 -0.64
C GLY A 6 6.02 -21.33 -2.08
N LEU A 7 4.76 -20.98 -2.31
CA LEU A 7 4.28 -20.50 -3.61
C LEU A 7 4.38 -18.99 -3.77
N GLY A 8 4.72 -18.25 -2.71
CA GLY A 8 4.54 -16.80 -2.67
C GLY A 8 3.05 -16.41 -2.76
N LEU A 9 2.73 -15.21 -3.25
CA LEU A 9 1.40 -14.60 -3.04
C LEU A 9 0.66 -14.19 -4.33
N CYS A 10 1.36 -14.00 -5.45
CA CYS A 10 0.83 -13.34 -6.63
C CYS A 10 0.45 -14.31 -7.75
N ASP A 11 1.42 -15.02 -8.33
CA ASP A 11 1.19 -15.91 -9.47
C ASP A 11 2.05 -17.18 -9.45
N GLU A 12 1.92 -18.05 -10.46
CA GLU A 12 2.62 -19.33 -10.57
C GLU A 12 4.16 -19.21 -10.59
N LYS A 13 4.73 -18.02 -10.78
CA LYS A 13 6.17 -17.77 -10.86
C LYS A 13 6.78 -17.28 -9.55
N ASP A 14 5.96 -16.98 -8.55
CA ASP A 14 6.44 -16.52 -7.24
C ASP A 14 7.18 -17.63 -6.46
N ILE A 15 7.00 -18.89 -6.85
CA ILE A 15 7.80 -20.00 -6.36
C ILE A 15 9.29 -19.74 -6.63
N THR A 16 10.14 -20.02 -5.63
CA THR A 16 11.58 -19.91 -5.84
C THR A 16 12.05 -20.90 -6.91
N VAL A 17 13.16 -20.60 -7.60
CA VAL A 17 13.76 -21.50 -8.59
C VAL A 17 14.02 -22.89 -8.00
N ARG A 18 14.53 -22.96 -6.76
CA ARG A 18 14.75 -24.23 -6.05
C ARG A 18 13.44 -24.95 -5.72
N GLY A 19 12.40 -24.20 -5.36
CA GLY A 19 11.06 -24.73 -5.16
C GLY A 19 10.51 -25.38 -6.43
N LEU A 20 10.59 -24.69 -7.57
CA LEU A 20 10.14 -25.21 -8.86
C LEU A 20 10.88 -26.49 -9.26
N GLU A 21 12.21 -26.51 -9.13
CA GLU A 21 13.02 -27.69 -9.38
C GLU A 21 12.66 -28.87 -8.49
N ALA A 22 12.32 -28.63 -7.22
CA ALA A 22 11.87 -29.65 -6.28
C ALA A 22 10.48 -30.20 -6.68
N VAL A 23 9.53 -29.32 -7.01
CA VAL A 23 8.19 -29.72 -7.50
C VAL A 23 8.30 -30.64 -8.72
N GLN A 24 9.15 -30.29 -9.69
CA GLN A 24 9.33 -31.09 -10.92
C GLN A 24 9.93 -32.48 -10.65
N LYS A 25 10.72 -32.63 -9.60
CA LYS A 25 11.32 -33.93 -9.19
C LYS A 25 10.35 -34.80 -8.40
N CYS A 26 9.39 -34.19 -7.68
CA CYS A 26 8.45 -34.93 -6.84
C CYS A 26 7.54 -35.86 -7.66
N SER A 27 7.25 -37.04 -7.10
CA SER A 27 6.27 -37.99 -7.63
C SER A 27 4.85 -37.62 -7.22
N ARG A 28 4.69 -36.97 -6.05
CA ARG A 28 3.40 -36.47 -5.54
C ARG A 28 3.55 -35.06 -5.01
N ILE A 29 2.56 -34.22 -5.32
CA ILE A 29 2.53 -32.82 -4.93
C ILE A 29 1.14 -32.54 -4.35
N TYR A 30 1.11 -32.02 -3.14
CA TYR A 30 -0.09 -31.56 -2.46
C TYR A 30 -0.12 -30.05 -2.44
N LEU A 31 -1.28 -29.43 -2.59
CA LEU A 31 -1.50 -28.00 -2.40
C LEU A 31 -2.40 -27.81 -1.19
N GLU A 32 -1.85 -27.20 -0.16
CA GLU A 32 -2.61 -26.73 0.98
C GLU A 32 -3.51 -25.56 0.54
N ALA A 33 -4.83 -25.74 0.64
CA ALA A 33 -5.82 -24.82 0.07
C ALA A 33 -6.86 -24.32 1.10
N TYR A 34 -6.55 -24.34 2.38
CA TYR A 34 -7.47 -23.96 3.47
C TYR A 34 -6.99 -22.77 4.32
N THR A 35 -5.69 -22.48 4.38
CA THR A 35 -5.13 -21.41 5.23
C THR A 35 -5.15 -20.04 4.56
N SER A 36 -5.03 -19.99 3.23
CA SER A 36 -4.88 -18.74 2.47
C SER A 36 -5.53 -18.83 1.10
N ILE A 37 -6.02 -17.70 0.59
CA ILE A 37 -6.59 -17.59 -0.76
C ILE A 37 -5.43 -17.48 -1.75
N LEU A 38 -5.22 -18.52 -2.55
CA LEU A 38 -4.31 -18.49 -3.69
C LEU A 38 -4.94 -17.64 -4.81
N LEU A 39 -4.24 -16.60 -5.26
CA LEU A 39 -4.71 -15.68 -6.32
C LEU A 39 -4.66 -16.30 -7.74
N VAL A 40 -4.08 -17.51 -7.85
CA VAL A 40 -3.93 -18.27 -9.09
C VAL A 40 -4.70 -19.59 -9.04
N ASP A 41 -5.36 -19.94 -10.14
CA ASP A 41 -6.06 -21.22 -10.26
C ASP A 41 -5.05 -22.39 -10.22
N LYS A 42 -5.38 -23.44 -9.47
CA LYS A 42 -4.64 -24.71 -9.45
C LYS A 42 -4.30 -25.22 -10.85
N LYS A 43 -5.21 -25.11 -11.83
CA LYS A 43 -4.96 -25.58 -13.20
C LYS A 43 -3.76 -24.85 -13.83
N LYS A 44 -3.63 -23.56 -13.56
CA LYS A 44 -2.52 -22.74 -14.07
C LYS A 44 -1.19 -23.15 -13.39
N LEU A 45 -1.23 -23.50 -12.11
CA LEU A 45 -0.08 -24.10 -11.41
C LEU A 45 0.34 -25.43 -12.04
N GLU A 46 -0.61 -26.33 -12.31
CA GLU A 46 -0.33 -27.64 -12.93
C GLU A 46 0.27 -27.48 -14.33
N GLU A 47 -0.25 -26.55 -15.13
CA GLU A 47 0.26 -26.21 -16.46
C GLU A 47 1.70 -25.67 -16.39
N PHE A 48 2.00 -24.78 -15.44
CA PHE A 48 3.32 -24.18 -15.30
C PHE A 48 4.36 -25.12 -14.68
N TYR A 49 3.97 -25.92 -13.68
CA TYR A 49 4.87 -26.87 -13.02
C TYR A 49 5.04 -28.18 -13.79
N GLY A 50 4.14 -28.48 -14.74
CA GLY A 50 4.17 -29.70 -15.55
C GLY A 50 3.85 -30.96 -14.76
N LYS A 51 3.10 -30.82 -13.65
CA LYS A 51 2.79 -31.90 -12.71
C LYS A 51 1.36 -31.78 -12.18
N PRO A 52 0.65 -32.91 -11.96
CA PRO A 52 -0.64 -32.88 -11.28
C PRO A 52 -0.46 -32.51 -9.81
N ILE A 53 -1.41 -31.74 -9.28
CA ILE A 53 -1.45 -31.29 -7.89
C ILE A 53 -2.65 -31.92 -7.20
N ILE A 54 -2.47 -32.42 -5.99
CA ILE A 54 -3.55 -32.95 -5.14
C ILE A 54 -3.96 -31.85 -4.18
N THR A 55 -5.23 -31.47 -4.14
CA THR A 55 -5.68 -30.45 -3.19
C THR A 55 -5.80 -31.08 -1.80
N ALA A 56 -5.12 -30.52 -0.81
CA ALA A 56 -5.17 -30.93 0.58
C ALA A 56 -5.97 -29.88 1.38
N TYR A 57 -7.08 -30.33 1.97
CA TYR A 57 -7.92 -29.50 2.82
C TYR A 57 -7.49 -29.65 4.28
N ARG A 58 -8.18 -28.93 5.16
CA ARG A 58 -7.86 -28.87 6.59
C ARG A 58 -7.73 -30.26 7.22
N GLU A 59 -8.67 -31.17 6.98
CA GLU A 59 -8.61 -32.52 7.54
C GLU A 59 -7.36 -33.29 7.07
N THR A 60 -7.04 -33.21 5.78
CA THR A 60 -5.88 -33.88 5.18
C THR A 60 -4.55 -33.40 5.76
N VAL A 61 -4.45 -32.10 6.05
CA VAL A 61 -3.20 -31.48 6.55
C VAL A 61 -3.07 -31.60 8.07
N GLU A 62 -4.15 -31.37 8.82
CA GLU A 62 -4.09 -31.31 10.29
C GLU A 62 -4.28 -32.67 10.98
N THR A 63 -5.03 -33.59 10.37
CA THR A 63 -5.45 -34.85 11.03
C THR A 63 -4.98 -36.09 10.27
N GLU A 64 -4.85 -36.01 8.94
CA GLU A 64 -4.50 -37.16 8.08
C GLU A 64 -3.13 -36.95 7.39
N SER A 65 -2.21 -36.22 8.03
CA SER A 65 -0.89 -35.90 7.48
C SER A 65 -0.06 -37.13 7.10
N ASP A 66 -0.37 -38.29 7.69
CA ASP A 66 0.21 -39.58 7.32
C ASP A 66 -0.04 -39.95 5.85
N GLU A 67 -1.14 -39.49 5.24
CA GLU A 67 -1.41 -39.68 3.82
C GLU A 67 -0.42 -38.90 2.95
N ILE A 68 -0.17 -37.64 3.31
CA ILE A 68 0.81 -36.77 2.64
C ILE A 68 2.20 -37.41 2.76
N LEU A 69 2.56 -37.87 3.97
CA LEU A 69 3.88 -38.41 4.28
C LEU A 69 4.08 -39.87 3.87
N ARG A 70 3.02 -40.58 3.46
CA ARG A 70 3.07 -41.99 3.04
C ARG A 70 4.22 -42.21 2.07
N ASN A 71 5.09 -43.19 2.28
CA ASN A 71 6.21 -43.49 1.38
C ASN A 71 7.23 -42.36 1.10
N ALA A 72 7.18 -41.21 1.79
CA ALA A 72 8.11 -40.09 1.55
C ALA A 72 9.60 -40.42 1.87
N LYS A 73 9.85 -41.60 2.46
CA LYS A 73 11.19 -42.20 2.66
C LYS A 73 11.76 -42.82 1.38
N GLU A 74 10.90 -43.23 0.45
CA GLU A 74 11.25 -43.94 -0.78
C GLU A 74 11.07 -43.07 -2.04
N GLU A 75 10.22 -42.04 -1.95
CA GLU A 75 9.95 -41.10 -3.05
C GLU A 75 9.96 -39.64 -2.60
N ASP A 76 10.05 -38.74 -3.58
CA ASP A 76 10.02 -37.30 -3.37
C ASP A 76 8.59 -36.76 -3.39
N VAL A 77 8.19 -36.10 -2.31
CA VAL A 77 6.83 -35.60 -2.09
C VAL A 77 6.90 -34.13 -1.71
N ALA A 78 6.05 -33.30 -2.31
CA ALA A 78 5.96 -31.88 -1.98
C ALA A 78 4.61 -31.52 -1.36
N LEU A 79 4.63 -30.61 -0.37
CA LEU A 79 3.49 -29.85 0.11
C LEU A 79 3.69 -28.38 -0.25
N LEU A 80 2.86 -27.86 -1.14
CA LEU A 80 2.82 -26.47 -1.55
C LEU A 80 1.98 -25.67 -0.56
N VAL A 81 2.55 -24.56 -0.08
CA VAL A 81 1.90 -23.66 0.87
C VAL A 81 1.88 -22.26 0.25
N VAL A 82 0.73 -21.59 0.31
CA VAL A 82 0.62 -20.20 -0.14
C VAL A 82 1.46 -19.30 0.80
N GLY A 83 2.30 -18.43 0.23
CA GLY A 83 3.31 -17.68 0.98
C GLY A 83 4.63 -18.44 1.14
N ASP A 84 5.37 -18.17 2.23
CA ASP A 84 6.61 -18.88 2.58
C ASP A 84 6.38 -19.73 3.85
N PRO A 85 6.36 -21.07 3.75
CA PRO A 85 6.09 -21.96 4.88
C PRO A 85 7.17 -21.92 5.97
N PHE A 86 8.37 -21.41 5.67
CA PHE A 86 9.46 -21.26 6.62
C PHE A 86 9.83 -19.79 6.87
N GLY A 87 9.11 -18.83 6.28
CA GLY A 87 9.23 -17.39 6.51
C GLY A 87 8.53 -16.90 7.80
N PHE A 88 8.31 -17.80 8.76
CA PHE A 88 7.66 -17.50 10.03
C PHE A 88 8.65 -17.40 11.18
N PRO A 89 8.42 -16.47 12.14
CA PRO A 89 7.28 -15.55 12.19
C PRO A 89 7.44 -14.38 11.20
N ALA A 90 6.40 -14.10 10.43
CA ALA A 90 6.28 -12.85 9.68
C ALA A 90 5.73 -11.78 10.64
N VAL A 91 6.46 -10.68 10.77
CA VAL A 91 5.96 -9.49 11.47
C VAL A 91 5.35 -8.57 10.41
N LEU A 92 4.19 -7.98 10.71
CA LEU A 92 3.43 -7.15 9.76
C LEU A 92 3.57 -5.65 10.08
N GLY A 93 2.94 -4.80 9.27
CA GLY A 93 2.90 -3.35 9.48
C GLY A 93 4.02 -2.61 8.75
N THR A 94 3.68 -1.42 8.23
CA THR A 94 4.60 -0.54 7.50
C THR A 94 4.66 0.87 8.05
N ASP A 95 3.61 1.38 8.68
CA ASP A 95 3.60 2.74 9.20
C ASP A 95 4.09 2.73 10.65
N GLY A 96 5.10 3.54 10.96
CA GLY A 96 5.72 3.59 12.28
C GLY A 96 6.04 5.01 12.74
N ALA A 97 5.96 5.22 14.05
CA ALA A 97 6.46 6.40 14.74
C ALA A 97 6.99 5.98 16.12
N GLY A 98 8.08 6.57 16.57
CA GLY A 98 8.75 6.17 17.81
C GLY A 98 9.92 7.07 18.16
N ILE A 99 10.77 6.56 19.06
CA ILE A 99 11.98 7.21 19.55
C ILE A 99 13.18 6.40 19.08
N ILE A 100 14.24 7.06 18.62
CA ILE A 100 15.50 6.38 18.29
C ILE A 100 16.14 5.85 19.57
N GLU A 101 16.21 4.52 19.71
CA GLU A 101 16.90 3.84 20.82
C GLU A 101 18.40 3.67 20.56
N ALA A 102 18.78 3.43 19.29
CA ALA A 102 20.16 3.23 18.89
C ALA A 102 20.39 3.73 17.45
N VAL A 103 21.62 4.14 17.16
CA VAL A 103 22.06 4.55 15.82
C VAL A 103 23.27 3.75 15.38
N GLY A 104 23.38 3.49 14.08
CA GLY A 104 24.57 2.85 13.50
C GLY A 104 25.81 3.76 13.59
N SER A 105 27.01 3.18 13.51
CA SER A 105 28.27 3.93 13.66
C SER A 105 28.52 4.99 12.58
N GLU A 106 27.84 4.89 11.44
CA GLU A 106 27.94 5.81 10.31
C GLU A 106 26.79 6.83 10.25
N VAL A 107 25.88 6.83 11.23
CA VAL A 107 24.75 7.75 11.29
C VAL A 107 25.19 9.05 11.98
N ASP A 108 25.04 10.18 11.27
CA ASP A 108 25.43 11.51 11.75
C ASP A 108 24.27 12.52 11.82
N ASN A 109 23.15 12.25 11.15
CA ASN A 109 22.00 13.15 11.05
C ASN A 109 20.86 12.85 12.04
N PHE A 110 21.04 11.85 12.90
CA PHE A 110 20.08 11.41 13.91
C PHE A 110 20.80 11.03 15.20
N GLU A 111 20.14 11.27 16.34
CA GLU A 111 20.67 10.92 17.66
C GLU A 111 19.66 10.11 18.49
N VAL A 112 20.19 9.35 19.46
CA VAL A 112 19.36 8.62 20.43
C VAL A 112 18.46 9.61 21.17
N GLY A 113 17.16 9.30 21.25
CA GLY A 113 16.14 10.17 21.84
C GLY A 113 15.35 11.01 20.82
N ASP A 114 15.77 11.06 19.55
CA ASP A 114 14.99 11.73 18.51
C ASP A 114 13.63 11.06 18.30
N LYS A 115 12.57 11.86 18.26
CA LYS A 115 11.23 11.42 17.88
C LYS A 115 11.13 11.38 16.36
N VAL A 116 10.77 10.23 15.79
CA VAL A 116 10.80 9.99 14.35
C VAL A 116 9.58 9.23 13.86
N PHE A 117 9.26 9.38 12.58
CA PHE A 117 8.27 8.57 11.87
C PHE A 117 8.83 8.13 10.53
N PHE A 118 8.38 6.96 10.07
CA PHE A 118 9.02 6.24 8.98
C PHE A 118 8.08 5.23 8.30
N GLN A 119 8.51 4.71 7.15
CA GLN A 119 7.87 3.57 6.50
C GLN A 119 8.78 2.34 6.59
N GLY A 120 8.33 1.29 7.27
CA GLY A 120 8.96 -0.03 7.30
C GLY A 120 8.76 -0.83 6.00
N PHE A 121 9.34 -2.03 5.94
CA PHE A 121 9.31 -2.90 4.78
C PHE A 121 9.18 -4.38 5.12
N TYR A 122 8.57 -5.15 4.22
CA TYR A 122 8.34 -6.58 4.40
C TYR A 122 9.51 -7.48 3.95
N HIS A 123 10.68 -6.91 3.64
CA HIS A 123 11.84 -7.73 3.26
C HIS A 123 12.44 -8.46 4.46
N HIS A 124 12.55 -7.78 5.60
CA HIS A 124 13.06 -8.36 6.84
C HIS A 124 12.10 -8.08 8.00
N ALA A 125 11.95 -9.06 8.90
CA ALA A 125 10.99 -8.94 9.99
C ALA A 125 11.32 -7.75 10.91
N ASP A 126 12.59 -7.47 11.13
CA ASP A 126 13.11 -6.33 11.91
C ASP A 126 12.89 -4.97 11.22
N GLU A 127 12.41 -4.91 9.98
CA GLU A 127 12.07 -3.68 9.25
C GLU A 127 10.56 -3.38 9.25
N THR A 128 9.74 -4.17 9.94
CA THR A 128 8.27 -4.01 9.98
C THR A 128 7.79 -3.34 11.26
N THR A 129 6.55 -2.84 11.31
CA THR A 129 6.15 -1.90 12.38
C THR A 129 5.24 -2.45 13.47
N PHE A 130 4.69 -3.66 13.35
CA PHE A 130 3.87 -4.28 14.42
C PHE A 130 4.73 -5.02 15.44
N GLN A 131 5.68 -4.30 16.03
CA GLN A 131 6.62 -4.77 17.04
C GLN A 131 7.15 -3.59 17.86
N GLN A 132 7.91 -3.87 18.92
CA GLN A 132 8.46 -2.83 19.81
C GLN A 132 9.68 -2.12 19.21
N TYR A 133 10.49 -2.82 18.42
CA TYR A 133 11.71 -2.29 17.82
C TYR A 133 11.71 -2.54 16.32
N CYS A 134 12.12 -1.55 15.53
CA CYS A 134 12.20 -1.63 14.08
C CYS A 134 13.50 -0.94 13.62
N ILE A 135 14.17 -1.55 12.66
CA ILE A 135 15.30 -0.99 11.94
C ILE A 135 14.75 -0.21 10.74
N VAL A 136 15.35 0.93 10.44
CA VAL A 136 15.00 1.75 9.29
C VAL A 136 16.23 2.47 8.75
N GLU A 137 16.30 2.60 7.42
CA GLU A 137 17.36 3.36 6.76
C GLU A 137 17.18 4.87 6.97
N THR A 138 18.28 5.61 7.11
CA THR A 138 18.29 7.04 7.50
C THR A 138 17.74 8.00 6.45
N ASP A 139 17.49 7.54 5.23
CA ASP A 139 16.96 8.35 4.13
C ASP A 139 15.43 8.19 3.92
N ILE A 140 14.79 7.28 4.67
CA ILE A 140 13.34 7.00 4.63
C ILE A 140 12.64 7.20 5.98
N ILE A 141 13.17 8.14 6.75
CA ILE A 141 12.76 8.52 8.10
C ILE A 141 12.76 10.05 8.21
N SER A 142 11.90 10.61 9.05
CA SER A 142 11.90 12.04 9.34
C SER A 142 11.59 12.31 10.82
N THR A 143 12.12 13.40 11.34
CA THR A 143 11.85 13.83 12.72
C THR A 143 10.41 14.31 12.86
N ILE A 144 9.80 14.00 14.00
CA ILE A 144 8.46 14.44 14.38
C ILE A 144 8.55 15.90 14.85
N PRO A 145 7.93 16.86 14.15
CA PRO A 145 7.94 18.24 14.58
C PRO A 145 7.12 18.44 15.86
N SER A 146 7.52 19.42 16.68
CA SER A 146 6.90 19.69 17.99
C SER A 146 5.40 20.05 17.95
N ASN A 147 4.83 20.33 16.78
CA ASN A 147 3.43 20.70 16.60
C ASN A 147 2.50 19.50 16.32
N ILE A 148 3.02 18.27 16.28
CA ILE A 148 2.22 17.04 16.11
C ILE A 148 2.67 15.94 17.08
N THR A 149 1.79 14.96 17.33
CA THR A 149 2.10 13.78 18.15
C THR A 149 2.63 12.63 17.31
N GLU A 150 3.24 11.64 17.97
CA GLU A 150 3.67 10.36 17.40
C GLU A 150 2.52 9.65 16.68
N ASP A 151 1.34 9.60 17.33
CA ASP A 151 0.14 9.01 16.75
C ASP A 151 -0.25 9.68 15.44
N GLN A 152 -0.19 11.02 15.39
CA GLN A 152 -0.47 11.78 14.18
C GLN A 152 0.58 11.50 13.11
N ALA A 153 1.86 11.49 13.47
CA ALA A 153 2.98 11.23 12.56
C ALA A 153 2.89 9.84 11.92
N SER A 154 2.51 8.80 12.68
CA SER A 154 2.33 7.44 12.17
C SER A 154 1.25 7.32 11.09
N THR A 155 0.36 8.31 10.95
CA THR A 155 -0.69 8.26 9.93
C THR A 155 -0.22 8.59 8.52
N ILE A 156 0.99 9.14 8.38
CA ILE A 156 1.53 9.78 7.18
C ILE A 156 2.15 8.80 6.16
N PRO A 157 3.04 7.85 6.54
CA PRO A 157 4.00 7.24 5.63
C PRO A 157 3.40 6.61 4.37
N VAL A 158 2.72 5.46 4.46
CA VAL A 158 2.23 4.74 3.27
C VAL A 158 1.27 5.59 2.43
N GLY A 159 0.48 6.44 3.07
CA GLY A 159 -0.52 7.23 2.37
C GLY A 159 0.04 8.43 1.62
N ALA A 160 1.03 9.10 2.21
CA ALA A 160 1.77 10.14 1.51
C ALA A 160 2.60 9.56 0.36
N LEU A 161 3.26 8.42 0.56
CA LEU A 161 4.04 7.79 -0.49
C LEU A 161 3.18 7.27 -1.64
N THR A 162 2.04 6.65 -1.36
CA THR A 162 1.09 6.22 -2.40
C THR A 162 0.63 7.42 -3.24
N ALA A 163 0.28 8.53 -2.59
CA ALA A 163 -0.09 9.76 -3.27
C ALA A 163 1.06 10.35 -4.11
N LEU A 164 2.30 10.32 -3.60
CA LEU A 164 3.48 10.80 -4.31
C LEU A 164 3.72 9.98 -5.60
N VAL A 165 3.64 8.66 -5.54
CA VAL A 165 3.81 7.77 -6.70
C VAL A 165 2.66 7.98 -7.72
N CYS A 166 1.42 8.13 -7.25
CA CYS A 166 0.29 8.45 -8.11
C CYS A 166 0.47 9.78 -8.85
N LEU A 167 1.05 10.80 -8.20
CA LEU A 167 1.22 12.13 -8.79
C LEU A 167 2.44 12.23 -9.71
N PHE A 168 3.60 11.73 -9.29
CA PHE A 168 4.89 12.02 -9.93
C PHE A 168 5.43 10.85 -10.75
N GLN A 169 5.45 9.63 -10.20
CA GLN A 169 5.93 8.46 -10.95
C GLN A 169 5.03 8.14 -12.15
N THR A 170 3.71 8.32 -11.98
CA THR A 170 2.74 8.04 -13.04
C THR A 170 2.87 9.01 -14.20
N THR A 171 3.16 10.29 -13.93
CA THR A 171 3.18 11.37 -14.91
C THR A 171 4.58 11.71 -15.45
N GLY A 172 5.64 11.29 -14.75
CA GLY A 172 7.02 11.72 -15.03
C GLY A 172 7.30 13.18 -14.67
N ILE A 173 6.44 13.81 -13.87
CA ILE A 173 6.66 15.18 -13.37
C ILE A 173 7.66 15.11 -12.22
N ASP A 174 8.70 15.95 -12.29
CA ASP A 174 9.67 16.06 -11.20
C ASP A 174 9.02 16.62 -9.92
N PHE A 175 9.52 16.19 -8.76
CA PHE A 175 9.09 16.70 -7.47
C PHE A 175 10.23 17.47 -6.79
N PRO A 176 10.04 18.75 -6.39
CA PRO A 176 8.88 19.61 -6.65
C PRO A 176 8.80 20.05 -8.12
N ALA A 177 7.59 20.22 -8.66
CA ALA A 177 7.42 20.54 -10.07
C ALA A 177 8.03 21.91 -10.43
N SER A 178 9.01 21.91 -11.34
CA SER A 178 9.69 23.14 -11.79
C SER A 178 8.93 23.91 -12.86
N LYS A 179 7.96 23.28 -13.53
CA LYS A 179 7.07 23.88 -14.54
C LYS A 179 5.66 23.34 -14.39
N LEU A 180 4.70 24.25 -14.21
CA LEU A 180 3.28 23.96 -14.16
C LEU A 180 2.75 23.69 -15.57
N THR A 181 2.82 22.45 -16.04
CA THR A 181 1.95 21.98 -17.13
C THR A 181 0.59 21.63 -16.51
N ALA A 182 -0.50 22.05 -17.16
CA ALA A 182 -1.85 21.90 -16.63
C ALA A 182 -2.15 20.44 -16.28
N VAL A 183 -2.19 20.14 -14.98
CA VAL A 183 -2.63 18.85 -14.47
C VAL A 183 -3.82 19.08 -13.56
N ALA A 184 -4.95 18.65 -14.09
CA ALA A 184 -6.15 18.39 -13.33
C ALA A 184 -5.90 17.15 -12.48
N SER A 185 -5.86 17.26 -11.15
CA SER A 185 -5.83 16.09 -10.28
C SER A 185 -7.25 15.86 -9.78
N VAL A 186 -7.94 14.86 -10.32
CA VAL A 186 -9.19 14.36 -9.72
C VAL A 186 -8.82 13.26 -8.74
N PHE A 187 -9.14 13.47 -7.47
CA PHE A 187 -9.06 12.42 -6.48
C PHE A 187 -10.46 11.92 -6.12
N ASN A 188 -10.74 10.65 -6.36
CA ASN A 188 -12.00 10.04 -5.92
C ASN A 188 -11.78 9.36 -4.56
N GLY A 189 -12.46 9.81 -3.49
CA GLY A 189 -12.45 9.08 -2.20
C GLY A 189 -12.66 9.91 -0.93
N THR A 190 -12.46 9.28 0.23
CA THR A 190 -12.30 9.95 1.55
C THR A 190 -11.17 9.33 2.38
N GLY A 191 -10.36 8.47 1.77
CA GLY A 191 -9.30 7.69 2.41
C GLY A 191 -8.11 8.54 2.84
N PHE A 192 -7.18 7.95 3.60
CA PHE A 192 -5.97 8.64 4.05
C PHE A 192 -5.08 9.07 2.87
N ASP A 193 -5.04 8.28 1.80
CA ASP A 193 -4.29 8.60 0.56
C ASP A 193 -4.79 9.87 -0.13
N LEU A 194 -6.10 10.10 -0.13
CA LEU A 194 -6.70 11.29 -0.72
C LEU A 194 -6.18 12.57 -0.06
N LYS A 195 -6.19 12.61 1.27
CA LYS A 195 -5.82 13.82 2.02
C LYS A 195 -4.35 14.16 1.82
N SER A 196 -3.48 13.15 1.80
CA SER A 196 -2.07 13.33 1.44
C SER A 196 -1.93 13.80 -0.01
N GLY A 197 -2.70 13.20 -0.93
CA GLY A 197 -2.72 13.57 -2.34
C GLY A 197 -3.11 15.03 -2.60
N ILE A 198 -4.19 15.52 -1.99
CA ILE A 198 -4.60 16.94 -2.11
C ILE A 198 -3.48 17.87 -1.65
N GLN A 199 -2.86 17.57 -0.51
CA GLN A 199 -1.83 18.41 0.08
C GLN A 199 -0.54 18.40 -0.74
N LEU A 200 -0.11 17.23 -1.22
CA LEU A 200 1.07 17.08 -2.08
C LEU A 200 0.85 17.74 -3.45
N ALA A 201 -0.34 17.58 -4.03
CA ALA A 201 -0.73 18.29 -5.25
C ALA A 201 -0.67 19.81 -5.05
N ARG A 202 -1.21 20.32 -3.94
CA ARG A 202 -1.11 21.75 -3.58
C ARG A 202 0.35 22.18 -3.40
N ILE A 203 1.16 21.40 -2.68
CA ILE A 203 2.59 21.70 -2.42
C ILE A 203 3.36 21.79 -3.73
N ALA A 204 3.06 20.93 -4.70
CA ALA A 204 3.66 20.92 -6.03
C ALA A 204 3.02 21.90 -7.02
N GLY A 205 1.99 22.65 -6.60
CA GLY A 205 1.37 23.71 -7.39
C GLY A 205 0.32 23.27 -8.40
N PHE A 206 -0.15 22.01 -8.33
CA PHE A 206 -1.24 21.53 -9.18
C PHE A 206 -2.49 22.39 -9.00
N SER A 207 -3.14 22.74 -10.12
CA SER A 207 -4.39 23.49 -10.11
C SER A 207 -5.14 23.31 -11.44
N PRO A 208 -6.47 23.10 -11.42
CA PRO A 208 -7.30 22.94 -10.23
C PRO A 208 -7.15 21.55 -9.59
N ILE A 209 -7.31 21.47 -8.26
CA ILE A 209 -7.36 20.21 -7.49
C ILE A 209 -8.82 19.89 -7.23
N VAL A 210 -9.33 18.82 -7.83
CA VAL A 210 -10.75 18.46 -7.78
C VAL A 210 -10.89 17.13 -7.05
N THR A 211 -11.92 16.97 -6.21
CA THR A 211 -12.16 15.71 -5.52
C THR A 211 -13.63 15.39 -5.39
N THR A 212 -13.95 14.10 -5.33
CA THR A 212 -15.29 13.59 -5.03
C THR A 212 -15.29 12.92 -3.66
N ALA A 213 -16.17 13.36 -2.78
CA ALA A 213 -16.25 12.90 -1.39
C ALA A 213 -17.67 13.09 -0.84
N SER A 214 -17.96 12.52 0.33
CA SER A 214 -19.19 12.91 1.04
C SER A 214 -19.12 14.40 1.40
N THR A 215 -20.18 15.14 1.08
CA THR A 215 -20.29 16.59 1.33
C THR A 215 -20.00 17.03 2.76
N LYS A 216 -20.16 16.15 3.77
CA LYS A 216 -19.78 16.43 5.17
C LYS A 216 -18.27 16.71 5.36
N HIS A 217 -17.43 16.33 4.40
CA HIS A 217 -15.98 16.53 4.44
C HIS A 217 -15.52 17.73 3.60
N THR A 218 -16.43 18.48 2.96
CA THR A 218 -16.09 19.59 2.04
C THR A 218 -15.16 20.62 2.68
N ASP A 219 -15.48 21.12 3.87
CA ASP A 219 -14.67 22.16 4.52
C ASP A 219 -13.27 21.67 4.86
N LEU A 220 -13.16 20.41 5.29
CA LEU A 220 -11.87 19.76 5.55
C LEU A 220 -11.07 19.62 4.25
N LEU A 221 -11.67 19.13 3.17
CA LEU A 221 -10.93 18.91 1.91
C LEU A 221 -10.49 20.24 1.29
N LYS A 222 -11.32 21.29 1.39
CA LYS A 222 -10.95 22.65 0.96
C LYS A 222 -9.80 23.23 1.81
N SER A 223 -9.81 23.03 3.13
CA SER A 223 -8.71 23.51 3.99
C SER A 223 -7.38 22.79 3.70
N LEU A 224 -7.43 21.56 3.19
CA LEU A 224 -6.26 20.80 2.75
C LEU A 224 -5.74 21.22 1.35
N GLY A 225 -6.53 21.94 0.56
CA GLY A 225 -6.11 22.46 -0.75
C GLY A 225 -7.02 22.10 -1.93
N ALA A 226 -8.12 21.36 -1.72
CA ALA A 226 -9.06 21.09 -2.80
C ALA A 226 -9.70 22.40 -3.28
N THR A 227 -9.63 22.66 -4.59
CA THR A 227 -10.29 23.81 -5.21
C THR A 227 -11.78 23.56 -5.43
N HIS A 228 -12.14 22.32 -5.74
CA HIS A 228 -13.52 21.89 -5.96
C HIS A 228 -13.75 20.55 -5.28
N VAL A 229 -14.91 20.43 -4.61
CA VAL A 229 -15.36 19.20 -3.95
C VAL A 229 -16.77 18.91 -4.46
N PHE A 230 -16.94 17.74 -5.06
CA PHE A 230 -18.24 17.24 -5.53
C PHE A 230 -18.71 16.06 -4.68
N ASP A 231 -20.02 15.83 -4.64
CA ASP A 231 -20.53 14.58 -4.06
C ASP A 231 -20.17 13.37 -4.95
N ARG A 232 -20.30 12.17 -4.43
CA ARG A 232 -19.86 10.92 -5.09
C ARG A 232 -20.76 10.51 -6.25
N ASP A 233 -21.97 11.06 -6.32
CA ASP A 233 -22.96 10.83 -7.38
C ASP A 233 -22.83 11.84 -8.54
N VAL A 234 -21.87 12.76 -8.47
CA VAL A 234 -21.64 13.76 -9.51
C VAL A 234 -21.39 13.10 -10.87
N ASP A 235 -21.93 13.71 -11.92
CA ASP A 235 -21.69 13.26 -13.28
C ASP A 235 -20.37 13.80 -13.86
N THR A 236 -19.84 13.08 -14.85
CA THR A 236 -18.60 13.43 -15.55
C THR A 236 -18.60 14.84 -16.12
N LYS A 237 -19.72 15.34 -16.68
CA LYS A 237 -19.76 16.66 -17.32
C LYS A 237 -19.64 17.77 -16.29
N THR A 238 -20.27 17.60 -15.12
CA THR A 238 -20.14 18.54 -14.00
C THR A 238 -18.69 18.62 -13.51
N ILE A 239 -18.00 17.48 -13.33
CA ILE A 239 -16.56 17.48 -13.01
C ILE A 239 -15.76 18.21 -14.09
N GLN A 240 -16.04 17.96 -15.37
CA GLN A 240 -15.28 18.55 -16.48
C GLN A 240 -15.49 20.06 -16.61
N SER A 241 -16.66 20.56 -16.22
CA SER A 241 -17.01 21.98 -16.36
C SER A 241 -16.10 22.93 -15.59
N VAL A 242 -15.38 22.45 -14.56
CA VAL A 242 -14.45 23.28 -13.76
C VAL A 242 -13.04 23.33 -14.32
N PHE A 243 -12.75 22.58 -15.38
CA PHE A 243 -11.45 22.58 -16.04
C PHE A 243 -11.49 23.43 -17.31
N SER A 244 -10.53 24.34 -17.45
CA SER A 244 -10.34 25.14 -18.67
C SER A 244 -9.61 24.38 -19.79
N THR A 245 -9.00 23.24 -19.46
CA THR A 245 -8.27 22.35 -20.38
C THR A 245 -8.65 20.91 -20.10
N PRO A 246 -8.50 19.98 -21.05
CA PRO A 246 -8.76 18.56 -20.79
C PRO A 246 -7.95 18.01 -19.62
N VAL A 247 -8.53 17.05 -18.90
CA VAL A 247 -7.91 16.41 -17.74
C VAL A 247 -6.82 15.45 -18.19
N SER A 248 -5.61 15.58 -17.64
CA SER A 248 -4.45 14.75 -17.95
C SER A 248 -4.17 13.67 -16.90
N LEU A 249 -4.67 13.81 -15.68
CA LEU A 249 -4.45 12.85 -14.59
C LEU A 249 -5.73 12.60 -13.79
N VAL A 250 -6.05 11.35 -13.52
CA VAL A 250 -7.01 11.00 -12.47
C VAL A 250 -6.39 9.97 -11.55
N VAL A 251 -6.54 10.19 -10.25
CA VAL A 251 -6.12 9.27 -9.19
C VAL A 251 -7.36 8.68 -8.55
N ASP A 252 -7.62 7.40 -8.83
CA ASP A 252 -8.70 6.66 -8.20
C ASP A 252 -8.20 5.90 -6.97
N SER A 253 -8.29 6.55 -5.80
CA SER A 253 -7.89 5.96 -4.51
C SER A 253 -8.88 4.95 -3.92
N ILE A 254 -10.01 4.70 -4.60
CA ILE A 254 -11.01 3.69 -4.20
C ILE A 254 -10.94 2.46 -5.11
N SER A 255 -10.75 2.69 -6.40
CA SER A 255 -10.54 1.65 -7.42
C SER A 255 -11.62 0.57 -7.48
N THR A 256 -12.88 0.93 -7.21
CA THR A 256 -14.03 0.06 -7.49
C THR A 256 -14.50 0.24 -8.94
N ALA A 257 -15.38 -0.64 -9.42
CA ALA A 257 -15.87 -0.57 -10.79
C ALA A 257 -16.51 0.79 -11.14
N SER A 258 -17.25 1.40 -10.21
CA SER A 258 -17.90 2.69 -10.43
C SER A 258 -16.91 3.85 -10.43
N THR A 259 -15.94 3.85 -9.49
CA THR A 259 -14.94 4.92 -9.42
C THR A 259 -13.97 4.88 -10.59
N GLN A 260 -13.57 3.68 -11.04
CA GLN A 260 -12.72 3.52 -12.21
C GLN A 260 -13.44 3.96 -13.49
N SER A 261 -14.75 3.71 -13.62
CA SER A 261 -15.52 4.21 -14.77
C SER A 261 -15.61 5.73 -14.77
N LEU A 262 -15.95 6.35 -13.64
CA LEU A 262 -15.99 7.81 -13.54
C LEU A 262 -14.62 8.43 -13.89
N ALA A 263 -13.55 7.86 -13.32
CA ALA A 263 -12.18 8.33 -13.56
C ALA A 263 -11.79 8.23 -15.04
N PHE A 264 -12.10 7.11 -15.69
CA PHE A 264 -11.85 6.91 -17.11
C PHE A 264 -12.69 7.85 -17.99
N ASP A 265 -13.97 8.03 -17.66
CA ASP A 265 -14.89 8.87 -18.43
C ASP A 265 -14.48 10.36 -18.31
N VAL A 266 -13.97 10.80 -17.15
CA VAL A 266 -13.38 12.15 -16.95
C VAL A 266 -12.15 12.39 -17.83
N LEU A 267 -11.30 11.38 -18.02
CA LEU A 267 -10.12 11.47 -18.89
C LEU A 267 -10.45 11.43 -20.38
N THR A 268 -11.58 10.82 -20.75
CA THR A 268 -11.89 10.51 -22.15
C THR A 268 -13.02 11.34 -22.75
N THR A 269 -13.73 12.14 -21.95
CA THR A 269 -14.79 13.04 -22.43
C THR A 269 -14.25 14.47 -22.63
N PRO A 270 -14.59 15.19 -23.71
CA PRO A 270 -15.23 14.70 -24.93
C PRO A 270 -14.31 13.82 -25.79
N SER A 271 -12.99 13.86 -25.55
CA SER A 271 -12.01 12.96 -26.16
C SER A 271 -10.76 12.89 -25.27
N PRO A 272 -10.06 11.75 -25.21
CA PRO A 272 -8.78 11.66 -24.51
C PRO A 272 -7.71 12.51 -25.16
N ILE A 273 -6.80 13.01 -24.34
CA ILE A 273 -5.59 13.70 -24.81
C ILE A 273 -4.39 12.76 -24.78
N PRO A 274 -3.38 12.98 -25.66
CA PRO A 274 -2.10 12.28 -25.55
C PRO A 274 -1.48 12.50 -24.16
N GLY A 275 -1.03 11.41 -23.53
CA GLY A 275 -0.45 11.48 -22.18
C GLY A 275 -1.49 11.58 -21.06
N ALA A 276 -2.75 11.16 -21.29
CA ALA A 276 -3.71 10.99 -20.21
C ALA A 276 -3.33 9.79 -19.31
N HIS A 277 -3.32 10.00 -18.00
CA HIS A 277 -2.93 9.01 -17.01
C HIS A 277 -4.06 8.70 -16.02
N LEU A 278 -4.29 7.41 -15.78
CA LEU A 278 -5.17 6.90 -14.73
C LEU A 278 -4.33 6.10 -13.73
N ALA A 279 -4.18 6.63 -12.51
CA ALA A 279 -3.60 5.89 -11.39
C ALA A 279 -4.71 5.19 -10.59
N VAL A 280 -4.57 3.89 -10.36
CA VAL A 280 -5.48 3.07 -9.55
C VAL A 280 -4.68 2.36 -8.46
N VAL A 281 -5.30 2.08 -7.32
CA VAL A 281 -4.70 1.37 -6.17
C VAL A 281 -5.21 -0.06 -6.02
N LEU A 282 -6.18 -0.49 -6.84
CA LEU A 282 -6.62 -1.88 -6.99
C LEU A 282 -6.63 -2.28 -8.48
N PRO A 283 -6.61 -3.59 -8.80
CA PRO A 283 -6.61 -4.06 -10.18
C PRO A 283 -7.73 -3.46 -11.05
N LEU A 284 -7.40 -3.19 -12.30
CA LEU A 284 -8.35 -2.64 -13.28
C LEU A 284 -9.49 -3.64 -13.54
N VAL A 285 -10.74 -3.18 -13.49
CA VAL A 285 -11.89 -4.02 -13.80
C VAL A 285 -12.00 -4.26 -15.31
N ASP A 286 -12.58 -5.39 -15.71
CA ASP A 286 -12.62 -5.81 -17.11
C ASP A 286 -13.39 -4.87 -18.03
N SER A 287 -14.39 -4.16 -17.50
CA SER A 287 -15.11 -3.13 -18.26
C SER A 287 -14.18 -1.99 -18.69
N ILE A 288 -13.24 -1.58 -17.83
CA ILE A 288 -12.28 -0.52 -18.15
C ILE A 288 -11.15 -1.04 -19.03
N LYS A 289 -10.69 -2.28 -18.84
CA LYS A 289 -9.76 -2.93 -19.80
C LYS A 289 -10.32 -2.92 -21.22
N LYS A 290 -11.61 -3.27 -21.39
CA LYS A 290 -12.29 -3.25 -22.68
C LYS A 290 -12.46 -1.83 -23.24
N LYS A 291 -12.86 -0.86 -22.40
CA LYS A 291 -12.97 0.56 -22.80
C LYS A 291 -11.62 1.15 -23.25
N ASN A 292 -10.51 0.71 -22.66
CA ASN A 292 -9.16 1.19 -22.95
C ASN A 292 -8.36 0.25 -23.87
N ALA A 293 -9.02 -0.57 -24.70
CA ALA A 293 -8.33 -1.55 -25.55
C ALA A 293 -7.38 -0.92 -26.59
N ASP A 294 -7.60 0.35 -26.93
CA ASP A 294 -6.74 1.15 -27.82
C ASP A 294 -5.60 1.88 -27.10
N ASN A 295 -5.46 1.69 -25.78
CA ASN A 295 -4.44 2.30 -24.91
C ASN A 295 -4.38 3.83 -25.00
N LYS A 296 -5.50 4.51 -25.24
CA LYS A 296 -5.56 5.98 -25.26
C LYS A 296 -5.30 6.62 -23.89
N VAL A 297 -5.56 5.89 -22.80
CA VAL A 297 -5.21 6.28 -21.44
C VAL A 297 -4.13 5.36 -20.91
N THR A 298 -3.05 5.91 -20.37
CA THR A 298 -2.03 5.14 -19.67
C THR A 298 -2.54 4.80 -18.27
N VAL A 299 -2.83 3.53 -18.00
CA VAL A 299 -3.28 3.08 -16.68
C VAL A 299 -2.09 2.54 -15.88
N ARG A 300 -1.99 2.93 -14.62
CA ARG A 300 -0.96 2.45 -13.67
C ARG A 300 -1.63 1.92 -12.40
N LEU A 301 -1.35 0.66 -12.07
CA LEU A 301 -1.59 0.14 -10.72
C LEU A 301 -0.44 0.61 -9.83
N VAL A 302 -0.77 1.29 -8.75
CA VAL A 302 0.18 1.96 -7.86
C VAL A 302 0.15 1.33 -6.47
N TYR A 303 1.32 1.21 -5.87
CA TYR A 303 1.51 0.95 -4.44
C TYR A 303 2.54 1.94 -3.90
N GLY A 304 2.41 2.36 -2.64
CA GLY A 304 3.34 3.29 -1.99
C GLY A 304 4.47 2.57 -1.26
N SER A 305 5.70 2.71 -1.74
CA SER A 305 6.90 2.12 -1.11
C SER A 305 8.09 3.05 -1.18
N SER A 306 8.62 3.45 -0.03
CA SER A 306 9.82 4.27 0.05
C SER A 306 11.04 3.56 -0.56
N HIS A 307 11.18 2.26 -0.29
CA HIS A 307 12.27 1.40 -0.75
C HIS A 307 12.26 1.23 -2.28
N THR A 308 11.06 1.13 -2.87
CA THR A 308 10.92 0.95 -4.33
C THR A 308 11.15 2.26 -5.08
N PHE A 309 10.65 3.38 -4.55
CA PHE A 309 10.61 4.67 -5.26
C PHE A 309 11.55 5.70 -4.62
N ARG A 310 12.81 5.32 -4.37
CA ARG A 310 13.80 6.17 -3.66
C ARG A 310 13.99 7.56 -4.26
N ASP A 311 13.99 7.67 -5.59
CA ASP A 311 14.12 8.96 -6.29
C ASP A 311 13.02 9.96 -5.90
N LEU A 312 11.84 9.47 -5.50
CA LEU A 312 10.73 10.30 -5.02
C LEU A 312 10.66 10.33 -3.48
N SER A 313 10.86 9.19 -2.83
CA SER A 313 10.66 9.04 -1.39
C SER A 313 11.72 9.78 -0.58
N VAL A 314 13.00 9.74 -0.98
CA VAL A 314 14.08 10.39 -0.23
C VAL A 314 13.89 11.91 -0.19
N PRO A 315 13.63 12.62 -1.31
CA PRO A 315 13.28 14.03 -1.27
C PRO A 315 12.03 14.33 -0.42
N PHE A 316 11.03 13.44 -0.42
CA PHE A 316 9.87 13.57 0.44
C PHE A 316 10.26 13.51 1.93
N TRP A 317 11.02 12.50 2.35
CA TRP A 317 11.43 12.31 3.74
C TRP A 317 12.32 13.44 4.27
N GLN A 318 13.19 13.98 3.42
CA GLN A 318 14.02 15.15 3.74
C GLN A 318 13.21 16.43 3.97
N ASN A 319 12.00 16.53 3.43
CA ASN A 319 11.21 17.78 3.47
C ASN A 319 9.92 17.68 4.29
N VAL A 320 9.37 16.48 4.52
CA VAL A 320 8.06 16.29 5.13
C VAL A 320 7.97 16.87 6.54
N GLY A 321 9.00 16.70 7.38
CA GLY A 321 9.06 17.30 8.71
C GLY A 321 8.95 18.83 8.67
N LYS A 322 9.62 19.48 7.71
CA LYS A 322 9.49 20.93 7.49
C LYS A 322 8.09 21.32 7.04
N TRP A 323 7.49 20.59 6.09
CA TRP A 323 6.12 20.90 5.66
C TRP A 323 5.09 20.74 6.77
N ILE A 324 5.27 19.77 7.66
CA ILE A 324 4.42 19.60 8.85
C ILE A 324 4.60 20.77 9.81
N LYS A 325 5.85 21.13 10.11
CA LYS A 325 6.19 22.26 10.99
C LYS A 325 5.60 23.58 10.48
N ASP A 326 5.66 23.80 9.17
CA ASP A 326 5.16 25.00 8.50
C ASP A 326 3.64 24.95 8.24
N GLY A 327 2.94 23.88 8.63
CA GLY A 327 1.51 23.69 8.40
C GLY A 327 1.11 23.44 6.94
N ARG A 328 2.08 23.18 6.06
CA ARG A 328 1.88 22.85 4.64
C ARG A 328 1.43 21.41 4.41
N LEU A 329 1.71 20.51 5.35
CA LEU A 329 1.18 19.14 5.37
C LEU A 329 0.61 18.85 6.77
N VAL A 330 -0.65 18.48 6.83
CA VAL A 330 -1.40 18.19 8.05
C VAL A 330 -1.65 16.68 8.11
N PRO A 331 -1.33 16.01 9.23
CA PRO A 331 -1.57 14.59 9.40
C PRO A 331 -3.05 14.22 9.40
N ASN A 332 -3.35 12.92 9.31
CA ASN A 332 -4.73 12.45 9.46
C ASN A 332 -5.22 12.62 10.90
N ARG A 333 -6.54 12.75 11.05
CA ARG A 333 -7.18 12.56 12.35
C ARG A 333 -6.97 11.12 12.79
N VAL A 334 -6.69 10.93 14.07
CA VAL A 334 -6.41 9.62 14.65
C VAL A 334 -7.66 9.08 15.33
N GLN A 335 -7.88 7.78 15.19
CA GLN A 335 -8.72 7.00 16.10
C GLN A 335 -7.84 5.93 16.73
N VAL A 336 -7.55 6.08 18.03
CA VAL A 336 -6.71 5.12 18.75
C VAL A 336 -7.52 3.85 19.07
N VAL A 337 -6.93 2.69 18.78
CA VAL A 337 -7.40 1.38 19.25
C VAL A 337 -6.51 0.97 20.42
N LYS A 338 -7.10 0.83 21.61
CA LYS A 338 -6.37 0.54 22.85
C LYS A 338 -6.05 -0.95 22.96
N GLY A 339 -4.94 -1.28 23.60
CA GLY A 339 -4.57 -2.67 23.91
C GLY A 339 -3.22 -3.12 23.35
N GLY A 340 -2.35 -2.20 22.91
CA GLY A 340 -1.03 -2.56 22.41
C GLY A 340 -1.10 -3.39 21.13
N LEU A 341 -0.05 -4.16 20.87
CA LEU A 341 0.01 -5.10 19.75
C LEU A 341 -1.13 -6.13 19.77
N ALA A 342 -1.67 -6.46 20.96
CA ALA A 342 -2.81 -7.38 21.09
C ALA A 342 -4.10 -6.84 20.46
N ALA A 343 -4.19 -5.53 20.22
CA ALA A 343 -5.34 -4.89 19.58
C ALA A 343 -5.31 -4.91 18.04
N ILE A 344 -4.23 -5.41 17.42
CA ILE A 344 -4.09 -5.46 15.95
C ILE A 344 -5.27 -6.18 15.28
N PRO A 345 -5.73 -7.36 15.73
CA PRO A 345 -6.87 -8.03 15.09
C PRO A 345 -8.15 -7.20 15.13
N GLU A 346 -8.43 -6.51 16.25
CA GLU A 346 -9.59 -5.62 16.38
C GLU A 346 -9.46 -4.41 15.45
N ALA A 347 -8.29 -3.78 15.41
CA ALA A 347 -8.04 -2.63 14.53
C ALA A 347 -8.21 -3.00 13.05
N LEU A 348 -7.72 -4.18 12.64
CA LEU A 348 -7.90 -4.67 11.27
C LEU A 348 -9.38 -4.94 10.94
N GLU A 349 -10.14 -5.49 11.89
CA GLU A 349 -11.57 -5.74 11.71
C GLU A 349 -12.38 -4.43 11.62
N LEU A 350 -12.05 -3.43 12.43
CA LEU A 350 -12.62 -2.08 12.32
C LEU A 350 -12.29 -1.45 10.96
N SER A 351 -11.07 -1.63 10.47
CA SER A 351 -10.66 -1.15 9.15
C SER A 351 -11.48 -1.80 8.03
N ARG A 352 -11.69 -3.12 8.09
CA ARG A 352 -12.51 -3.87 7.11
C ARG A 352 -13.96 -3.41 7.05
N LYS A 353 -14.55 -3.08 8.22
CA LYS A 353 -15.91 -2.50 8.29
C LYS A 353 -15.99 -1.08 7.74
N GLY A 354 -14.84 -0.41 7.60
CA GLY A 354 -14.71 0.93 7.07
C GLY A 354 -14.76 2.00 8.15
N VAL A 355 -13.80 2.93 8.10
CA VAL A 355 -13.74 4.13 8.96
C VAL A 355 -13.90 5.41 8.13
N SER A 356 -14.41 6.49 8.74
CA SER A 356 -14.68 7.74 8.03
C SER A 356 -13.84 8.90 8.55
N GLY A 357 -12.91 9.36 7.72
CA GLY A 357 -12.16 10.59 7.98
C GLY A 357 -11.09 10.50 9.07
N VAL A 358 -10.83 9.31 9.59
CA VAL A 358 -9.79 9.00 10.60
C VAL A 358 -8.90 7.86 10.11
N LYS A 359 -7.70 7.75 10.66
CA LYS A 359 -6.82 6.59 10.54
C LYS A 359 -6.74 5.88 11.89
N LEU A 360 -6.90 4.56 11.87
CA LEU A 360 -6.75 3.73 13.07
C LEU A 360 -5.28 3.67 13.44
N VAL A 361 -4.97 3.94 14.71
CA VAL A 361 -3.61 3.89 15.26
C VAL A 361 -3.61 3.02 16.50
N ILE A 362 -2.59 2.20 16.64
CA ILE A 362 -2.37 1.37 17.81
C ILE A 362 -1.18 1.98 18.55
N LEU A 363 -1.37 2.24 19.84
CA LEU A 363 -0.27 2.65 20.71
C LEU A 363 0.40 1.39 21.22
N LEU A 364 1.71 1.27 21.04
CA LEU A 364 2.48 0.22 21.71
C LEU A 364 2.30 0.41 23.22
N GLN A 365 2.13 -0.69 23.96
CA GLN A 365 2.05 -0.61 25.42
C GLN A 365 3.34 0.01 25.94
N GLU A 366 3.23 1.08 26.73
CA GLU A 366 4.34 1.51 27.58
C GLU A 366 4.65 0.36 28.51
N GLU A 367 5.93 -0.03 28.61
CA GLU A 367 6.35 -0.96 29.65
C GLU A 367 6.00 -0.33 31.01
N GLU A 368 5.06 -0.94 31.73
CA GLU A 368 4.83 -0.58 33.13
C GLU A 368 6.11 -0.91 33.92
N GLY A 369 6.97 0.09 34.11
CA GLY A 369 7.93 0.14 35.22
C GLY A 369 9.02 -0.94 35.23
N GLY A 370 9.71 -1.16 34.12
CA GLY A 370 11.00 -1.86 34.13
C GLY A 370 12.04 -1.05 34.90
N GLN A 371 12.24 -1.36 36.19
CA GLN A 371 13.40 -0.87 36.94
C GLN A 371 14.68 -1.32 36.23
N HIS A 372 15.40 -0.39 35.62
CA HIS A 372 16.79 -0.60 35.21
C HIS A 372 17.61 -0.95 36.47
N HIS A 373 18.09 -2.19 36.52
CA HIS A 373 19.03 -2.68 37.52
C HIS A 373 20.44 -2.79 36.93
#